data_AF-A0A7C4A1A3-F1
#
_entry.id   AF-A0A7C4A1A3-F1
#
_cell.length_a   1.000
_cell.length_b   1.000
_cell.length_c   1.000
_cell.angle_alpha   90.00
_cell.angle_beta   90.00
_cell.angle_gamma   90.00
#
_symmetry.space_group_name_H-M   'P 1'
#
loop_
_entity.id
_entity.type
_entity.pdbx_description
1 polymer ?
#
loop_
_entity_poly.entity_id
_entity_poly.type
_entity_poly.pdbx_seq_one_letter_code
_entity_poly.pdbx_strand_id
1 'polypeptide(L)'
;MPFSPGPEVLRSVNKLVLTTIQEVTPFPMDRIRLQANSLLDKVVDGGYCVGCGACAAVGGSFLRMELDELGLFKPEWSKAPVPEALEADLAALCPFSDRCLDEHQIGRQLYQGLGMFDRKLGYYRSVYAGFVIEGDFRERGSSGGVARWVLCNLLGKGMIDAVVQVVPSLPSEAEGLLFQYQITASMDDVKKGARSAYYPVEMSRVLRMIEDKPGVYAVVGLPCFIKAIRLLSSRYPVFAERVRFCIGLVCGHLKSSRYAEMLAWQLGILPGQLMGIDFRLKLPGRKASEKGIEIIGFRDDKKVKATKVGRELFGADYNYGFLKYKACDYCDDVFAETADLALGDAWLPQYLQDGKGTNILIVRCPEIDGLLKREMAKGNLHLDRLDPRWAVKSQQAAIRHRREGLSYRLYLAEKAGIWHPPKRVKPRFNHIGQQRRYIYELRMKMAEESHTAFAQARKEGDFQVFQSRMEGFIFEYKRLYRSAFPLHKRLESLLRRSFHLLRELVVGRTTH
;
A
#
# COMPACT_ATOMS: atom_id res chain seq x y z
N MET A 1 51.61 -19.21 -37.30
CA MET A 1 50.68 -18.10 -37.60
C MET A 1 49.30 -18.72 -37.81
N PRO A 2 48.22 -18.22 -37.18
CA PRO A 2 47.82 -16.81 -37.23
C PRO A 2 47.44 -16.15 -35.87
N PHE A 3 47.80 -14.87 -35.84
CA PHE A 3 47.22 -13.68 -35.22
C PHE A 3 46.12 -13.80 -34.15
N SER A 4 46.49 -13.40 -32.93
CA SER A 4 45.60 -12.84 -31.91
C SER A 4 45.25 -11.38 -32.24
N PRO A 5 43.99 -10.94 -32.10
CA PRO A 5 43.67 -9.52 -32.11
C PRO A 5 43.85 -8.90 -30.72
N GLY A 6 44.44 -7.71 -30.71
CA GLY A 6 44.84 -6.94 -29.51
C GLY A 6 43.71 -6.17 -28.81
N PRO A 7 44.06 -5.39 -27.75
CA PRO A 7 43.13 -4.94 -26.72
C PRO A 7 42.29 -3.69 -27.06
N GLU A 8 42.09 -3.35 -28.33
CA GLU A 8 41.41 -2.09 -28.71
C GLU A 8 39.91 -2.21 -29.01
N VAL A 9 39.32 -3.41 -29.00
CA VAL A 9 37.87 -3.59 -29.26
C VAL A 9 37.02 -3.58 -27.98
N LEU A 10 37.64 -3.53 -26.80
CA LEU A 10 36.93 -3.46 -25.50
C LEU A 10 36.74 -2.03 -24.95
N ARG A 11 37.10 -1.00 -25.72
CA ARG A 11 36.92 0.42 -25.34
C ARG A 11 35.78 1.16 -26.06
N SER A 12 35.10 0.54 -27.01
CA SER A 12 34.02 1.20 -27.79
C SER A 12 32.59 0.92 -27.29
N VAL A 13 32.38 -0.01 -26.35
CA VAL A 13 31.03 -0.30 -25.80
C VAL A 13 30.76 0.43 -24.47
N ASN A 14 31.80 0.94 -23.80
CA ASN A 14 31.68 1.70 -22.55
C ASN A 14 31.52 3.23 -22.73
N LYS A 15 31.37 3.72 -23.97
CA LYS A 15 31.21 5.15 -24.27
C LYS A 15 29.81 5.56 -24.76
N LEU A 16 28.87 4.61 -24.88
CA LEU A 16 27.49 4.88 -25.31
C LEU A 16 26.42 4.75 -24.19
N VAL A 17 26.83 4.55 -22.92
CA VAL A 17 25.91 4.45 -21.77
C VAL A 17 26.15 5.58 -20.74
N LEU A 18 26.99 6.57 -21.06
CA LEU A 18 27.34 7.68 -20.16
C LEU A 18 26.97 9.08 -20.69
N THR A 19 26.18 9.17 -21.76
CA THR A 19 25.73 10.44 -22.34
C THR A 19 24.24 10.41 -22.65
N THR A 20 23.40 10.27 -21.62
CA THR A 20 21.99 10.69 -21.64
C THR A 20 21.46 11.01 -20.23
N ILE A 21 22.29 11.65 -19.40
CA ILE A 21 21.84 12.28 -18.14
C ILE A 21 22.39 13.71 -18.10
N GLN A 22 22.15 14.48 -19.16
CA GLN A 22 22.31 15.92 -19.16
C GLN A 22 21.27 16.47 -20.13
N GLU A 23 20.09 16.76 -19.59
CA GLU A 23 19.15 17.81 -20.01
C GLU A 23 17.89 17.68 -19.16
N VAL A 24 18.04 17.91 -17.85
CA VAL A 24 16.95 18.50 -17.06
C VAL A 24 17.24 19.98 -17.11
N THR A 25 16.43 20.72 -17.86
CA THR A 25 16.52 22.17 -17.96
C THR A 25 16.49 22.80 -16.57
N PRO A 26 17.48 23.63 -16.19
CA PRO A 26 17.44 24.33 -14.92
C PRO A 26 16.39 25.44 -15.02
N PHE A 27 15.36 25.37 -14.17
CA PHE A 27 14.44 26.47 -13.93
C PHE A 27 15.25 27.73 -13.51
N PRO A 28 14.94 28.92 -14.05
CA PRO A 28 15.66 30.14 -13.68
C PRO A 28 15.40 30.46 -12.22
N MET A 29 16.45 30.34 -11.41
CA MET A 29 16.50 30.75 -10.01
C MET A 29 16.77 32.25 -9.94
N ASP A 30 15.72 33.06 -9.98
CA ASP A 30 15.79 34.44 -9.53
C ASP A 30 15.45 34.55 -8.03
N ARG A 31 16.29 35.32 -7.36
CA ARG A 31 16.49 35.36 -5.91
C ARG A 31 15.38 36.09 -5.16
N ILE A 32 14.59 35.35 -4.40
CA ILE A 32 14.18 35.69 -3.03
C ILE A 32 14.28 34.36 -2.25
N ARG A 33 15.17 34.25 -1.25
CA ARG A 33 15.17 33.07 -0.34
C ARG A 33 13.94 33.15 0.57
N LEU A 34 12.77 32.85 0.03
CA LEU A 34 11.65 32.34 0.81
C LEU A 34 12.11 30.98 1.36
N GLN A 35 11.95 30.74 2.66
CA GLN A 35 12.18 29.39 3.20
C GLN A 35 11.25 28.43 2.45
N ALA A 36 11.78 27.35 1.90
CA ALA A 36 10.97 26.39 1.16
C ALA A 36 9.85 25.83 2.07
N ASN A 37 8.61 25.89 1.59
CA ASN A 37 7.42 25.44 2.30
C ASN A 37 7.55 23.94 2.62
N SER A 38 7.24 23.56 3.85
CA SER A 38 7.33 22.18 4.33
C SER A 38 6.38 21.25 3.59
N LEU A 39 5.15 21.71 3.34
CA LEU A 39 4.13 20.94 2.67
C LEU A 39 4.28 21.00 1.15
N LEU A 40 4.23 22.18 0.56
CA LEU A 40 4.13 22.34 -0.89
C LEU A 40 5.47 21.96 -1.56
N ASP A 41 6.53 22.71 -1.29
CA ASP A 41 7.81 22.55 -1.99
C ASP A 41 8.50 21.23 -1.61
N LYS A 42 8.55 20.90 -0.32
CA LYS A 42 9.27 19.70 0.17
C LYS A 42 8.46 18.42 -0.04
N VAL A 43 7.19 18.38 0.37
CA VAL A 43 6.39 17.14 0.32
C VAL A 43 5.67 16.95 -1.02
N VAL A 44 4.95 17.95 -1.51
CA VAL A 44 4.14 17.82 -2.74
C VAL A 44 5.06 17.78 -3.96
N ASP A 45 5.86 18.83 -4.18
CA ASP A 45 6.76 18.91 -5.34
C ASP A 45 7.90 17.88 -5.25
N GLY A 46 8.34 17.54 -4.02
CA GLY A 46 9.28 16.44 -3.79
C GLY A 46 8.72 15.04 -4.10
N GLY A 47 7.41 14.90 -4.35
CA GLY A 47 6.75 13.63 -4.66
C GLY A 47 6.55 12.70 -3.45
N TYR A 48 6.56 13.25 -2.24
CA TYR A 48 6.34 12.52 -0.98
C TYR A 48 4.90 12.60 -0.49
N CYS A 49 4.02 13.32 -1.19
CA CYS A 49 2.58 13.29 -0.92
C CYS A 49 2.00 11.91 -1.25
N VAL A 50 1.16 11.38 -0.35
CA VAL A 50 0.45 10.09 -0.52
C VAL A 50 -1.03 10.29 -0.90
N GLY A 51 -1.48 11.54 -1.07
CA GLY A 51 -2.84 11.85 -1.49
C GLY A 51 -3.92 11.64 -0.42
N CYS A 52 -3.59 11.68 0.87
CA CYS A 52 -4.57 11.33 1.93
C CYS A 52 -5.71 12.35 2.13
N GLY A 53 -5.54 13.60 1.70
CA GLY A 53 -6.57 14.64 1.75
C GLY A 53 -6.76 15.37 3.08
N ALA A 54 -6.03 15.03 4.15
CA ALA A 54 -6.20 15.69 5.46
C ALA A 54 -5.95 17.21 5.42
N CYS A 55 -4.90 17.65 4.71
CA CYS A 55 -4.60 19.08 4.54
C CYS A 55 -5.67 19.86 3.76
N ALA A 56 -6.48 19.18 2.94
CA ALA A 56 -7.58 19.79 2.18
C ALA A 56 -8.92 19.77 2.95
N ALA A 57 -8.96 19.12 4.12
CA ALA A 57 -10.18 18.92 4.88
C ALA A 57 -10.51 20.07 5.83
N VAL A 58 -9.49 20.81 6.30
CA VAL A 58 -9.66 21.79 7.39
C VAL A 58 -10.28 23.09 6.90
N GLY A 59 -11.10 23.73 7.74
CA GLY A 59 -11.65 25.05 7.49
C GLY A 59 -10.58 26.08 7.13
N GLY A 60 -10.80 26.84 6.06
CA GLY A 60 -9.83 27.83 5.56
C GLY A 60 -8.69 27.25 4.71
N SER A 61 -8.65 25.94 4.48
CA SER A 61 -7.72 25.33 3.51
C SER A 61 -7.95 25.90 2.10
N PHE A 62 -6.85 26.25 1.44
CA PHE A 62 -6.80 26.65 0.03
C PHE A 62 -6.48 25.46 -0.90
N LEU A 63 -6.29 24.26 -0.33
CA LEU A 63 -5.96 23.03 -1.05
C LEU A 63 -7.22 22.27 -1.45
N ARG A 64 -7.21 21.70 -2.66
CA ARG A 64 -8.21 20.73 -3.15
C ARG A 64 -7.51 19.47 -3.61
N MET A 65 -8.10 18.30 -3.38
CA MET A 65 -7.50 17.04 -3.84
C MET A 65 -7.97 16.74 -5.25
N GLU A 66 -7.03 16.59 -6.18
CA GLU A 66 -7.31 16.26 -7.57
C GLU A 66 -6.51 15.02 -7.98
N LEU A 67 -7.05 14.26 -8.94
CA LEU A 67 -6.37 13.10 -9.52
C LEU A 67 -5.53 13.56 -10.72
N ASP A 68 -4.22 13.34 -10.66
CA ASP A 68 -3.33 13.69 -11.77
C ASP A 68 -3.40 12.70 -12.95
N GLU A 69 -2.71 13.01 -14.04
CA GLU A 69 -2.66 12.19 -15.25
C GLU A 69 -2.11 10.77 -14.99
N LEU A 70 -1.21 10.64 -14.01
CA LEU A 70 -0.66 9.36 -13.56
C LEU A 70 -1.63 8.60 -12.65
N GLY A 71 -2.81 9.16 -12.36
CA GLY A 71 -3.80 8.54 -11.51
C GLY A 71 -3.45 8.58 -10.02
N LEU A 72 -2.75 9.63 -9.59
CA LEU A 72 -2.37 9.86 -8.20
C LEU A 72 -3.14 11.07 -7.64
N PHE A 73 -3.71 10.96 -6.45
CA PHE A 73 -4.28 12.11 -5.76
C PHE A 73 -3.16 13.04 -5.27
N LYS A 74 -3.29 14.33 -5.59
CA LYS A 74 -2.40 15.40 -5.15
C LYS A 74 -3.21 16.63 -4.71
N PRO A 75 -2.70 17.41 -3.76
CA PRO A 75 -3.29 18.69 -3.45
C PRO A 75 -2.95 19.68 -4.57
N GLU A 76 -3.97 20.32 -5.10
CA GLU A 76 -3.92 21.44 -6.04
C GLU A 76 -4.25 22.73 -5.29
N TRP A 77 -3.62 23.82 -5.73
CA TRP A 77 -3.82 25.15 -5.16
C TRP A 77 -3.62 26.26 -6.19
N SER A 78 -4.29 27.39 -5.98
CA SER A 78 -3.93 28.62 -6.68
C SER A 78 -2.54 29.06 -6.22
N LYS A 79 -1.60 29.35 -7.14
CA LYS A 79 -0.25 29.86 -6.83
C LYS A 79 -0.19 31.24 -6.14
N ALA A 80 -1.30 31.68 -5.55
CA ALA A 80 -1.34 32.85 -4.69
C ALA A 80 -0.46 32.62 -3.44
N PRO A 81 0.15 33.67 -2.88
CA PRO A 81 0.88 33.56 -1.63
C PRO A 81 0.00 32.98 -0.52
N VAL A 82 0.51 31.96 0.16
CA VAL A 82 -0.15 31.32 1.29
C VAL A 82 0.41 31.92 2.58
N PRO A 83 -0.43 32.30 3.56
CA PRO A 83 0.06 32.71 4.87
C PRO A 83 0.93 31.63 5.52
N GLU A 84 2.13 31.99 5.97
CA GLU A 84 3.11 31.04 6.54
C GLU A 84 2.54 30.23 7.72
N ALA A 85 1.74 30.86 8.57
CA ALA A 85 1.08 30.20 9.69
C ALA A 85 0.11 29.09 9.23
N LEU A 86 -0.64 29.34 8.16
CA LEU A 86 -1.54 28.34 7.58
C LEU A 86 -0.77 27.21 6.92
N GLU A 87 0.31 27.52 6.18
CA GLU A 87 1.18 26.49 5.61
C GLU A 87 1.79 25.60 6.70
N ALA A 88 2.24 26.19 7.81
CA ALA A 88 2.77 25.44 8.96
C ALA A 88 1.73 24.55 9.63
N ASP A 89 0.50 25.05 9.74
CA ASP A 89 -0.65 24.30 10.24
C ASP A 89 -0.91 23.06 9.37
N LEU A 90 -1.05 23.25 8.06
CA LEU A 90 -1.30 22.17 7.09
C LEU A 90 -0.14 21.18 7.01
N ALA A 91 1.10 21.65 7.11
CA ALA A 91 2.29 20.81 7.14
C ALA A 91 2.28 19.87 8.35
N ALA A 92 1.87 20.34 9.53
CA ALA A 92 1.78 19.51 10.74
C ALA A 92 0.76 18.36 10.61
N LEU A 93 -0.22 18.48 9.71
CA LEU A 93 -1.21 17.44 9.39
C LEU A 93 -0.68 16.37 8.44
N CYS A 94 0.38 16.68 7.69
CA CYS A 94 0.90 15.80 6.66
C CYS A 94 1.77 14.68 7.26
N PRO A 95 1.46 13.39 7.02
CA PRO A 95 2.22 12.28 7.61
C PRO A 95 3.67 12.13 7.10
N PHE A 96 4.06 12.93 6.10
CA PHE A 96 5.40 12.97 5.51
C PHE A 96 6.10 14.32 5.68
N SER A 97 5.49 15.31 6.33
CA SER A 97 6.15 16.59 6.59
C SER A 97 7.21 16.47 7.69
N ASP A 98 8.21 17.35 7.67
CA ASP A 98 9.17 17.55 8.76
C ASP A 98 8.59 18.29 9.98
N ARG A 99 7.31 18.71 9.92
CA ARG A 99 6.58 19.37 11.02
C ARG A 99 5.61 18.46 11.76
N CYS A 100 5.50 17.18 11.37
CA CYS A 100 4.58 16.23 12.00
C CYS A 100 5.25 15.37 13.07
N LEU A 101 4.45 14.84 14.00
CA LEU A 101 4.90 13.80 14.94
C LEU A 101 5.12 12.47 14.21
N ASP A 102 6.12 11.70 14.63
CA ASP A 102 6.34 10.33 14.16
C ASP A 102 5.40 9.32 14.84
N GLU A 103 5.38 8.09 14.33
CA GLU A 103 4.48 7.05 14.82
C GLU A 103 4.80 6.59 16.25
N HIS A 104 6.06 6.72 16.72
CA HIS A 104 6.41 6.42 18.11
C HIS A 104 5.93 7.51 19.06
N GLN A 105 6.03 8.78 18.67
CA GLN A 105 5.55 9.91 19.46
C GLN A 105 4.03 9.83 19.62
N ILE A 106 3.30 9.64 18.51
CA ILE A 106 1.84 9.46 18.53
C ILE A 106 1.46 8.21 19.33
N GLY A 107 2.12 7.07 19.07
CA GLY A 107 1.84 5.82 19.79
C GLY A 107 2.09 5.93 21.30
N ARG A 108 3.11 6.69 21.72
CA ARG A 108 3.39 6.94 23.13
C ARG A 108 2.27 7.76 23.78
N GLN A 109 1.83 8.83 23.14
CA GLN A 109 0.72 9.66 23.65
C GLN A 109 -0.57 8.85 23.82
N LEU A 110 -0.85 7.92 22.90
CA LEU A 110 -2.11 7.17 22.88
C LEU A 110 -2.08 5.90 23.75
N TYR A 111 -0.95 5.19 23.82
CA TYR A 111 -0.93 3.80 24.30
C TYR A 111 0.12 3.51 25.38
N GLN A 112 0.92 4.50 25.80
CA GLN A 112 1.85 4.30 26.93
C GLN A 112 1.07 3.90 28.19
N GLY A 113 1.49 2.81 28.84
CA GLY A 113 0.80 2.25 30.01
C GLY A 113 -0.39 1.33 29.70
N LEU A 114 -0.86 1.28 28.44
CA LEU A 114 -1.99 0.42 28.04
C LEU A 114 -1.56 -0.95 27.45
N GLY A 115 -0.26 -1.13 27.21
CA GLY A 115 0.31 -2.34 26.63
C GLY A 115 1.84 -2.37 26.64
N MET A 116 2.41 -3.26 25.84
CA MET A 116 3.85 -3.43 25.63
C MET A 116 4.30 -2.68 24.37
N PHE A 117 5.61 -2.51 24.20
CA PHE A 117 6.20 -1.90 23.01
C PHE A 117 7.14 -2.89 22.31
N ASP A 118 7.00 -3.03 20.99
CA ASP A 118 7.96 -3.72 20.12
C ASP A 118 8.43 -2.77 19.03
N ARG A 119 9.73 -2.82 18.69
CA ARG A 119 10.36 -1.86 17.76
C ARG A 119 9.82 -1.92 16.33
N LYS A 120 9.14 -3.00 15.94
CA LYS A 120 8.59 -3.20 14.59
C LYS A 120 7.07 -3.10 14.56
N LEU A 121 6.38 -3.44 15.65
CA LEU A 121 4.91 -3.38 15.76
C LEU A 121 4.39 -2.07 16.38
N GLY A 122 5.26 -1.31 17.03
CA GLY A 122 4.88 -0.21 17.91
C GLY A 122 4.31 -0.73 19.23
N TYR A 123 3.43 0.06 19.85
CA TYR A 123 2.68 -0.39 21.02
C TYR A 123 1.70 -1.51 20.65
N TYR A 124 1.46 -2.45 21.56
CA TYR A 124 0.45 -3.49 21.43
C TYR A 124 0.03 -4.00 22.80
N ARG A 125 -1.24 -4.38 22.91
CA ARG A 125 -1.82 -5.06 24.08
C ARG A 125 -1.91 -6.56 23.84
N SER A 126 -2.38 -6.93 22.66
CA SER A 126 -2.55 -8.33 22.25
C SER A 126 -2.22 -8.48 20.77
N VAL A 127 -1.68 -9.64 20.40
CA VAL A 127 -1.42 -10.02 19.01
C VAL A 127 -2.13 -11.35 18.75
N TYR A 128 -2.90 -11.42 17.68
CA TYR A 128 -3.63 -12.62 17.30
C TYR A 128 -3.43 -12.97 15.82
N ALA A 129 -3.68 -14.22 15.46
CA ALA A 129 -4.05 -14.59 14.11
C ALA A 129 -5.38 -15.33 14.13
N GLY A 130 -6.27 -15.06 13.18
CA GLY A 130 -7.55 -15.73 13.16
C GLY A 130 -8.57 -15.17 12.19
N PHE A 131 -9.82 -15.59 12.37
CA PHE A 131 -10.91 -15.28 11.46
C PHE A 131 -12.26 -15.30 12.18
N VAL A 132 -13.25 -14.72 11.52
CA VAL A 132 -14.63 -14.70 11.99
C VAL A 132 -15.30 -16.03 11.68
N ILE A 133 -16.02 -16.59 12.65
CA ILE A 133 -16.89 -17.77 12.48
C ILE A 133 -18.30 -17.31 12.14
N GLU A 134 -18.76 -16.24 12.78
CA GLU A 134 -20.11 -15.69 12.63
C GLU A 134 -20.41 -15.26 11.18
N GLY A 135 -21.56 -15.73 10.66
CA GLY A 135 -22.13 -15.28 9.39
C GLY A 135 -21.19 -15.42 8.18
N ASP A 136 -21.28 -14.46 7.26
CA ASP A 136 -20.55 -14.46 5.99
C ASP A 136 -19.34 -13.51 5.97
N PHE A 137 -18.96 -12.93 7.11
CA PHE A 137 -17.89 -11.95 7.21
C PHE A 137 -16.57 -12.49 6.67
N ARG A 138 -16.25 -13.73 6.99
CA ARG A 138 -15.04 -14.39 6.49
C ARG A 138 -15.12 -14.57 4.99
N GLU A 139 -16.21 -15.04 4.43
CA GLU A 139 -16.35 -15.24 2.98
C GLU A 139 -16.27 -13.92 2.20
N ARG A 140 -16.96 -12.88 2.68
CA ARG A 140 -17.02 -11.57 2.02
C ARG A 140 -15.77 -10.72 2.25
N GLY A 141 -14.96 -11.00 3.27
CA GLY A 141 -13.73 -10.25 3.56
C GLY A 141 -12.56 -10.57 2.62
N SER A 142 -11.55 -9.69 2.56
CA SER A 142 -10.29 -9.95 1.80
C SER A 142 -9.43 -11.07 2.40
N SER A 143 -9.68 -11.38 3.67
CA SER A 143 -8.93 -12.32 4.52
C SER A 143 -9.88 -12.93 5.56
N GLY A 144 -9.53 -12.97 6.85
CA GLY A 144 -10.35 -13.54 7.93
C GLY A 144 -11.67 -12.82 8.28
N GLY A 145 -11.99 -11.68 7.67
CA GLY A 145 -13.26 -10.97 7.86
C GLY A 145 -13.35 -10.07 9.10
N VAL A 146 -12.29 -10.00 9.90
CA VAL A 146 -12.31 -9.39 11.24
C VAL A 146 -12.60 -7.89 11.22
N ALA A 147 -12.07 -7.14 10.24
CA ALA A 147 -12.24 -5.68 10.18
C ALA A 147 -13.72 -5.27 10.19
N ARG A 148 -14.50 -5.83 9.27
CA ARG A 148 -15.93 -5.51 9.13
C ARG A 148 -16.74 -6.04 10.31
N TRP A 149 -16.39 -7.22 10.81
CA TRP A 149 -17.06 -7.79 11.98
C TRP A 149 -16.87 -6.91 13.22
N VAL A 150 -15.66 -6.38 13.46
CA VAL A 150 -15.40 -5.43 14.57
C VAL A 150 -16.25 -4.17 14.38
N LEU A 151 -16.25 -3.58 13.18
CA LEU A 151 -17.02 -2.37 12.90
C LEU A 151 -18.53 -2.56 13.09
N CYS A 152 -19.09 -3.68 12.63
CA CYS A 152 -20.50 -4.03 12.86
C CYS A 152 -20.81 -4.21 14.34
N ASN A 153 -19.89 -4.82 15.11
CA ASN A 153 -20.06 -4.99 16.55
C ASN A 153 -19.94 -3.66 17.31
N LEU A 154 -19.09 -2.73 16.88
CA LEU A 154 -19.01 -1.40 17.46
C LEU A 154 -20.31 -0.62 17.22
N LEU A 155 -20.84 -0.65 15.98
CA LEU A 155 -22.15 -0.06 15.66
C LEU A 155 -23.29 -0.69 16.45
N GLY A 156 -23.41 -2.03 16.41
CA GLY A 156 -24.50 -2.75 17.06
C GLY A 156 -24.53 -2.62 18.58
N LYS A 157 -23.40 -2.24 19.20
CA LYS A 157 -23.30 -1.96 20.64
C LYS A 157 -23.42 -0.47 20.97
N GLY A 158 -23.70 0.39 19.99
CA GLY A 158 -23.80 1.84 20.16
C GLY A 158 -22.48 2.51 20.58
N MET A 159 -21.34 1.89 20.28
CA MET A 159 -20.02 2.46 20.60
C MET A 159 -19.56 3.50 19.57
N ILE A 160 -20.19 3.49 18.40
CA ILE A 160 -20.04 4.44 17.31
C ILE A 160 -21.39 4.61 16.62
N ASP A 161 -21.59 5.76 15.98
CA ASP A 161 -22.77 6.08 15.16
C ASP A 161 -22.52 5.77 13.68
N ALA A 162 -21.27 5.88 13.23
CA ALA A 162 -20.93 5.68 11.83
C ALA A 162 -19.48 5.20 11.62
N VAL A 163 -19.26 4.62 10.44
CA VAL A 163 -17.98 4.11 9.96
C VAL A 163 -17.57 4.87 8.72
N VAL A 164 -16.37 5.44 8.76
CA VAL A 164 -15.67 6.05 7.64
C VAL A 164 -14.78 4.99 7.00
N GLN A 165 -15.13 4.55 5.79
CA GLN A 165 -14.45 3.47 5.09
C GLN A 165 -14.45 3.68 3.58
N VAL A 166 -13.56 2.98 2.89
CA VAL A 166 -13.56 2.93 1.43
C VAL A 166 -14.65 1.98 0.94
N VAL A 167 -15.45 2.42 -0.02
CA VAL A 167 -16.46 1.61 -0.70
C VAL A 167 -16.20 1.60 -2.21
N PRO A 168 -16.59 0.53 -2.94
CA PRO A 168 -16.67 0.60 -4.40
C PRO A 168 -17.66 1.66 -4.84
N SER A 169 -17.43 2.30 -5.98
CA SER A 169 -18.35 3.27 -6.57
C SER A 169 -18.41 3.09 -8.08
N LEU A 170 -19.55 3.39 -8.67
CA LEU A 170 -19.65 3.48 -10.11
C LEU A 170 -18.93 4.77 -10.56
N PRO A 171 -18.08 4.72 -11.60
CA PRO A 171 -17.46 5.91 -12.18
C PRO A 171 -18.42 7.08 -12.43
N SER A 172 -19.66 6.80 -12.84
CA SER A 172 -20.70 7.82 -13.07
C SER A 172 -21.16 8.56 -11.81
N GLU A 173 -20.94 8.00 -10.62
CA GLU A 173 -21.39 8.55 -9.34
C GLU A 173 -20.25 9.18 -8.53
N ALA A 174 -19.01 8.96 -8.96
CA ALA A 174 -17.81 9.31 -8.20
C ALA A 174 -16.73 9.94 -9.10
N GLU A 175 -17.14 10.75 -10.07
CA GLU A 175 -16.21 11.54 -10.92
C GLU A 175 -15.14 10.66 -11.60
N GLY A 176 -15.53 9.48 -12.07
CA GLY A 176 -14.64 8.52 -12.71
C GLY A 176 -13.91 7.57 -11.76
N LEU A 177 -14.06 7.71 -10.44
CA LEU A 177 -13.39 6.89 -9.44
C LEU A 177 -14.11 5.56 -9.21
N LEU A 178 -13.32 4.49 -9.06
CA LEU A 178 -13.82 3.15 -8.73
C LEU A 178 -14.01 2.93 -7.23
N PHE A 179 -13.37 3.78 -6.42
CA PHE A 179 -13.39 3.69 -4.97
C PHE A 179 -13.31 5.08 -4.36
N GLN A 180 -14.05 5.31 -3.29
CA GLN A 180 -13.99 6.54 -2.50
C GLN A 180 -14.28 6.25 -1.03
N TYR A 181 -13.86 7.16 -0.15
CA TYR A 181 -14.32 7.12 1.23
C TYR A 181 -15.79 7.53 1.34
N GLN A 182 -16.53 6.83 2.18
CA GLN A 182 -17.89 7.17 2.57
C GLN A 182 -18.11 6.99 4.06
N ILE A 183 -19.11 7.69 4.58
CA ILE A 183 -19.64 7.52 5.94
C ILE A 183 -20.85 6.60 5.87
N THR A 184 -20.79 5.47 6.57
CA THR A 184 -21.81 4.42 6.58
C THR A 184 -22.33 4.21 8.00
N ALA A 185 -23.65 4.10 8.19
CA ALA A 185 -24.27 4.06 9.52
C ALA A 185 -25.09 2.77 9.79
N SER A 186 -25.17 1.85 8.83
CA SER A 186 -25.85 0.56 8.99
C SER A 186 -24.86 -0.60 8.86
N MET A 187 -25.17 -1.74 9.50
CA MET A 187 -24.35 -2.96 9.37
C MET A 187 -24.26 -3.44 7.92
N ASP A 188 -25.35 -3.30 7.16
CA ASP A 188 -25.39 -3.72 5.76
C ASP A 188 -24.51 -2.84 4.88
N ASP A 189 -24.48 -1.52 5.13
CA ASP A 189 -23.58 -0.63 4.41
C ASP A 189 -22.11 -0.83 4.82
N VAL A 190 -21.85 -1.18 6.08
CA VAL A 190 -20.50 -1.61 6.50
C VAL A 190 -20.05 -2.85 5.73
N LYS A 191 -20.94 -3.81 5.52
CA LYS A 191 -20.64 -5.03 4.75
C LYS A 191 -20.36 -4.77 3.27
N LYS A 192 -20.93 -3.70 2.69
CA LYS A 192 -20.66 -3.24 1.31
C LYS A 192 -19.31 -2.55 1.12
N GLY A 193 -18.56 -2.31 2.20
CA GLY A 193 -17.20 -1.77 2.13
C GLY A 193 -16.31 -2.53 1.14
N ALA A 194 -15.32 -1.85 0.57
CA ALA A 194 -14.39 -2.46 -0.36
C ALA A 194 -13.60 -3.59 0.33
N ARG A 195 -13.21 -4.61 -0.44
CA ARG A 195 -12.25 -5.63 0.04
C ARG A 195 -10.88 -4.99 0.22
N SER A 196 -9.94 -5.24 -0.68
CA SER A 196 -8.70 -4.48 -0.75
C SER A 196 -8.75 -3.62 -1.99
N ALA A 197 -8.93 -2.32 -1.83
CA ALA A 197 -8.88 -1.36 -2.93
C ALA A 197 -7.41 -0.97 -3.18
N TYR A 198 -6.75 -1.65 -4.13
CA TYR A 198 -5.41 -1.24 -4.57
C TYR A 198 -5.55 -0.09 -5.58
N TYR A 199 -6.06 1.05 -5.10
CA TYR A 199 -6.51 2.19 -5.88
C TYR A 199 -6.30 3.48 -5.05
N PRO A 200 -6.08 4.65 -5.67
CA PRO A 200 -5.91 5.91 -4.96
C PRO A 200 -7.24 6.33 -4.33
N VAL A 201 -7.21 6.76 -3.07
CA VAL A 201 -8.38 7.26 -2.33
C VAL A 201 -7.95 8.43 -1.46
N GLU A 202 -8.87 9.32 -1.10
CA GLU A 202 -8.61 10.51 -0.31
C GLU A 202 -9.77 10.77 0.69
N MET A 203 -9.52 11.47 1.79
CA MET A 203 -10.47 11.61 2.90
C MET A 203 -11.06 13.03 3.06
N SER A 204 -10.65 14.01 2.28
CA SER A 204 -11.00 15.43 2.49
C SER A 204 -12.51 15.67 2.56
N ARG A 205 -13.28 15.04 1.66
CA ARG A 205 -14.74 15.13 1.66
C ARG A 205 -15.36 14.58 2.94
N VAL A 206 -14.99 13.36 3.34
CA VAL A 206 -15.56 12.73 4.54
C VAL A 206 -15.09 13.40 5.83
N LEU A 207 -13.89 13.97 5.86
CA LEU A 207 -13.39 14.72 7.01
C LEU A 207 -14.18 16.03 7.20
N ARG A 208 -14.49 16.77 6.13
CA ARG A 208 -15.41 17.92 6.22
C ARG A 208 -16.79 17.51 6.76
N MET A 209 -17.32 16.39 6.27
CA MET A 209 -18.59 15.87 6.78
C MET A 209 -18.53 15.50 8.28
N ILE A 210 -17.40 15.00 8.78
CA ILE A 210 -17.19 14.72 10.21
C ILE A 210 -17.10 16.01 11.02
N GLU A 211 -16.50 17.07 10.47
CA GLU A 211 -16.45 18.40 11.11
C GLU A 211 -17.83 19.04 11.21
N ASP A 212 -18.67 18.89 10.17
CA ASP A 212 -20.01 19.49 10.11
C ASP A 212 -21.07 18.71 10.89
N LYS A 213 -20.98 17.37 10.88
CA LYS A 213 -22.01 16.50 11.47
C LYS A 213 -21.54 15.89 12.80
N PRO A 214 -22.21 16.20 13.93
CA PRO A 214 -21.93 15.54 15.20
C PRO A 214 -22.16 14.03 15.12
N GLY A 215 -21.34 13.29 15.84
CA GLY A 215 -21.41 11.83 15.93
C GLY A 215 -20.08 11.22 16.37
N VAL A 216 -20.14 9.94 16.70
CA VAL A 216 -18.99 9.13 17.09
C VAL A 216 -18.62 8.21 15.93
N TYR A 217 -17.43 8.38 15.38
CA TYR A 217 -16.98 7.73 14.16
C TYR A 217 -15.87 6.70 14.44
N ALA A 218 -15.92 5.58 13.74
CA ALA A 218 -14.75 4.75 13.49
C ALA A 218 -14.20 5.02 12.09
N VAL A 219 -12.89 5.13 11.94
CA VAL A 219 -12.23 5.32 10.64
C VAL A 219 -11.35 4.14 10.28
N VAL A 220 -11.51 3.60 9.07
CA VAL A 220 -10.65 2.56 8.51
C VAL A 220 -9.64 3.21 7.58
N GLY A 221 -8.35 2.88 7.68
CA GLY A 221 -7.35 3.50 6.81
C GLY A 221 -6.02 2.76 6.72
N LEU A 222 -5.21 3.18 5.75
CA LEU A 222 -3.80 2.78 5.63
C LEU A 222 -2.96 3.47 6.73
N PRO A 223 -1.72 2.99 7.01
CA PRO A 223 -0.90 3.55 8.08
C PRO A 223 -0.71 5.07 7.99
N CYS A 224 -0.41 5.59 6.79
CA CYS A 224 -0.29 7.02 6.56
C CYS A 224 -1.61 7.80 6.71
N PHE A 225 -2.76 7.17 6.41
CA PHE A 225 -4.08 7.80 6.54
C PHE A 225 -4.48 7.88 8.01
N ILE A 226 -4.28 6.80 8.77
CA ILE A 226 -4.51 6.80 10.22
C ILE A 226 -3.57 7.79 10.92
N LYS A 227 -2.30 7.87 10.52
CA LYS A 227 -1.40 8.91 11.03
C LYS A 227 -1.93 10.32 10.76
N ALA A 228 -2.40 10.61 9.54
CA ALA A 228 -2.99 11.90 9.21
C ALA A 228 -4.22 12.23 10.09
N ILE A 229 -5.10 11.24 10.34
CA ILE A 229 -6.25 11.39 11.23
C ILE A 229 -5.82 11.68 12.67
N ARG A 230 -4.78 10.99 13.18
CA ARG A 230 -4.26 11.26 14.53
C ARG A 230 -3.64 12.65 14.65
N LEU A 231 -2.89 13.09 13.64
CA LEU A 231 -2.34 14.45 13.59
C LEU A 231 -3.46 15.49 13.55
N LEU A 232 -4.48 15.27 12.71
CA LEU A 232 -5.67 16.11 12.64
C LEU A 232 -6.39 16.19 13.99
N SER A 233 -6.65 15.04 14.63
CA SER A 233 -7.29 14.97 15.94
C SER A 233 -6.48 15.66 17.04
N SER A 234 -5.14 15.57 16.99
CA SER A 234 -4.28 16.25 17.97
C SER A 234 -4.31 17.78 17.88
N ARG A 235 -4.75 18.31 16.74
CA ARG A 235 -4.70 19.73 16.43
C ARG A 235 -6.08 20.39 16.40
N TYR A 236 -7.10 19.65 15.99
CA TYR A 236 -8.47 20.12 15.84
C TYR A 236 -9.38 19.32 16.79
N PRO A 237 -9.81 19.93 17.92
CA PRO A 237 -10.56 19.23 18.98
C PRO A 237 -11.82 18.51 18.50
N VAL A 238 -12.51 19.06 17.50
CA VAL A 238 -13.71 18.46 16.91
C VAL A 238 -13.45 17.03 16.40
N PHE A 239 -12.28 16.77 15.82
CA PHE A 239 -11.93 15.43 15.34
C PHE A 239 -11.50 14.50 16.48
N ALA A 240 -10.87 15.02 17.55
CA ALA A 240 -10.56 14.21 18.73
C ALA A 240 -11.83 13.75 19.46
N GLU A 241 -12.84 14.61 19.53
CA GLU A 241 -14.14 14.29 20.12
C GLU A 241 -14.90 13.26 19.27
N ARG A 242 -14.90 13.45 17.95
CA ARG A 242 -15.75 12.67 17.04
C ARG A 242 -15.10 11.38 16.54
N VAL A 243 -13.79 11.30 16.39
CA VAL A 243 -13.10 10.07 15.91
C VAL A 243 -12.68 9.19 17.06
N ARG A 244 -13.53 8.21 17.40
CA ARG A 244 -13.36 7.35 18.57
C ARG A 244 -12.48 6.13 18.36
N PHE A 245 -12.51 5.55 17.16
CA PHE A 245 -11.71 4.36 16.82
C PHE A 245 -11.03 4.49 15.47
N CYS A 246 -9.75 4.15 15.39
CA CYS A 246 -8.98 4.05 14.16
C CYS A 246 -8.61 2.59 13.88
N ILE A 247 -9.15 2.02 12.81
CA ILE A 247 -8.86 0.66 12.35
C ILE A 247 -7.85 0.72 11.20
N GLY A 248 -6.63 0.31 11.47
CA GLY A 248 -5.52 0.33 10.53
C GLY A 248 -5.43 -0.95 9.69
N LEU A 249 -5.04 -0.81 8.42
CA LEU A 249 -4.72 -1.92 7.55
C LEU A 249 -3.22 -2.03 7.33
N VAL A 250 -2.66 -3.24 7.42
CA VAL A 250 -1.27 -3.51 7.04
C VAL A 250 -1.08 -3.18 5.56
N CYS A 251 -0.06 -2.37 5.24
CA CYS A 251 0.09 -1.80 3.90
C CYS A 251 1.45 -2.07 3.25
N GLY A 252 1.43 -2.65 2.06
CA GLY A 252 2.61 -2.83 1.20
C GLY A 252 2.99 -1.56 0.43
N HIS A 253 2.03 -0.95 -0.27
CA HIS A 253 2.10 0.38 -0.90
C HIS A 253 0.71 0.79 -1.37
N LEU A 254 0.50 2.06 -1.69
CA LEU A 254 -0.70 2.56 -2.36
C LEU A 254 -0.44 2.60 -3.87
N LYS A 255 -1.46 2.29 -4.66
CA LYS A 255 -1.40 2.26 -6.12
C LYS A 255 -2.09 3.49 -6.71
N SER A 256 -1.65 3.88 -7.89
CA SER A 256 -2.38 4.80 -8.77
C SER A 256 -3.58 4.09 -9.41
N SER A 257 -4.55 4.88 -9.90
CA SER A 257 -5.74 4.35 -10.59
C SER A 257 -5.37 3.53 -11.82
N ARG A 258 -4.22 3.85 -12.42
CA ARG A 258 -3.64 3.15 -13.57
C ARG A 258 -3.32 1.69 -13.28
N TYR A 259 -3.11 1.30 -12.02
CA TYR A 259 -2.91 -0.10 -11.68
C TYR A 259 -4.16 -0.95 -11.95
N ALA A 260 -5.36 -0.41 -11.69
CA ALA A 260 -6.61 -1.09 -12.00
C ALA A 260 -6.81 -1.23 -13.51
N GLU A 261 -6.53 -0.16 -14.26
CA GLU A 261 -6.57 -0.18 -15.74
C GLU A 261 -5.57 -1.16 -16.34
N MET A 262 -4.34 -1.20 -15.85
CA MET A 262 -3.29 -2.13 -16.29
C MET A 262 -3.73 -3.59 -16.13
N LEU A 263 -4.46 -3.92 -15.08
CA LEU A 263 -5.01 -5.26 -14.86
C LEU A 263 -6.21 -5.54 -15.76
N ALA A 264 -7.09 -4.56 -15.94
CA ALA A 264 -8.30 -4.69 -16.75
C ALA A 264 -8.01 -4.78 -18.26
N TRP A 265 -6.96 -4.10 -18.74
CA TRP A 265 -6.56 -4.12 -20.16
C TRP A 265 -6.19 -5.52 -20.63
N GLN A 266 -5.51 -6.28 -19.78
CA GLN A 266 -5.17 -7.69 -20.03
C GLN A 266 -6.38 -8.63 -20.09
N LEU A 267 -7.55 -8.15 -19.63
CA LEU A 267 -8.84 -8.85 -19.69
C LEU A 267 -9.76 -8.26 -20.75
N GLY A 268 -9.23 -7.43 -21.65
CA GLY A 268 -9.93 -6.88 -22.81
C GLY A 268 -10.74 -5.62 -22.53
N ILE A 269 -10.50 -4.93 -21.42
CA ILE A 269 -11.14 -3.63 -21.11
C ILE A 269 -10.14 -2.51 -21.27
N LEU A 270 -10.35 -1.66 -22.26
CA LEU A 270 -9.44 -0.56 -22.54
C LEU A 270 -9.45 0.48 -21.41
N PRO A 271 -8.36 1.23 -21.21
CA PRO A 271 -8.33 2.37 -20.30
C PRO A 271 -9.53 3.29 -20.51
N GLY A 272 -10.18 3.72 -19.43
CA GLY A 272 -11.42 4.51 -19.47
C GLY A 272 -12.72 3.69 -19.59
N GLN A 273 -12.68 2.39 -19.88
CA GLN A 273 -13.87 1.53 -19.99
C GLN A 273 -14.14 0.66 -18.74
N LEU A 274 -13.29 0.77 -17.72
CA LEU A 274 -13.40 0.01 -16.48
C LEU A 274 -14.47 0.60 -15.54
N MET A 275 -15.42 -0.23 -15.12
CA MET A 275 -16.54 0.15 -14.25
C MET A 275 -16.42 -0.36 -12.82
N GLY A 276 -15.66 -1.44 -12.60
CA GLY A 276 -15.50 -2.02 -11.28
C GLY A 276 -14.40 -3.07 -11.26
N ILE A 277 -13.77 -3.24 -10.12
CA ILE A 277 -12.72 -4.25 -9.92
C ILE A 277 -12.77 -4.81 -8.49
N ASP A 278 -12.64 -6.12 -8.35
CA ASP A 278 -12.29 -6.77 -7.10
C ASP A 278 -10.90 -7.38 -7.24
N PHE A 279 -9.93 -6.82 -6.52
CA PHE A 279 -8.54 -7.25 -6.57
C PHE A 279 -8.23 -8.55 -5.80
N ARG A 280 -9.19 -9.04 -5.00
CA ARG A 280 -8.96 -10.07 -3.99
C ARG A 280 -10.09 -11.09 -3.95
N LEU A 281 -10.75 -11.35 -5.08
CA LEU A 281 -11.79 -12.36 -5.19
C LEU A 281 -11.28 -13.71 -4.67
N LYS A 282 -12.00 -14.29 -3.72
CA LYS A 282 -11.69 -15.63 -3.22
C LYS A 282 -12.15 -16.66 -4.24
N LEU A 283 -11.23 -17.52 -4.64
CA LEU A 283 -11.51 -18.61 -5.56
C LEU A 283 -11.65 -19.90 -4.74
N PRO A 284 -12.81 -20.59 -4.81
CA PRO A 284 -13.01 -21.87 -4.14
C PRO A 284 -11.90 -22.88 -4.48
N GLY A 285 -11.45 -23.64 -3.49
CA GLY A 285 -10.40 -24.67 -3.66
C GLY A 285 -8.98 -24.14 -3.90
N ARG A 286 -8.75 -22.82 -3.86
CA ARG A 286 -7.41 -22.21 -4.03
C ARG A 286 -6.80 -21.77 -2.71
N LYS A 287 -5.47 -21.59 -2.68
CA LYS A 287 -4.73 -21.14 -1.49
C LYS A 287 -5.05 -19.69 -1.13
N ALA A 288 -4.72 -19.28 0.11
CA ALA A 288 -4.89 -17.90 0.56
C ALA A 288 -4.20 -16.87 -0.35
N SER A 289 -3.04 -17.23 -0.92
CA SER A 289 -2.25 -16.41 -1.83
C SER A 289 -2.74 -16.38 -3.29
N GLU A 290 -3.68 -17.25 -3.66
CA GLU A 290 -4.18 -17.41 -5.03
C GLU A 290 -5.54 -16.74 -5.18
N LYS A 291 -5.55 -15.39 -5.13
CA LYS A 291 -6.77 -14.60 -5.32
C LYS A 291 -7.05 -14.32 -6.80
N GLY A 292 -8.32 -14.28 -7.14
CA GLY A 292 -8.82 -13.79 -8.41
C GLY A 292 -8.84 -12.27 -8.44
N ILE A 293 -8.66 -11.73 -9.65
CA ILE A 293 -8.98 -10.36 -9.99
C ILE A 293 -10.20 -10.44 -10.89
N GLU A 294 -11.29 -9.83 -10.45
CA GLU A 294 -12.54 -9.74 -11.19
C GLU A 294 -12.74 -8.30 -11.65
N ILE A 295 -13.07 -8.10 -12.91
CA ILE A 295 -13.29 -6.79 -13.50
C ILE A 295 -14.66 -6.75 -14.17
N ILE A 296 -15.27 -5.57 -14.14
CA ILE A 296 -16.51 -5.23 -14.83
C ILE A 296 -16.20 -4.00 -15.66
N GLY A 297 -16.51 -4.02 -16.95
CA GLY A 297 -16.27 -2.90 -17.85
C GLY A 297 -17.04 -3.05 -19.15
N PHE A 298 -16.74 -2.19 -20.11
CA PHE A 298 -17.29 -2.27 -21.46
C PHE A 298 -16.26 -2.82 -22.45
N ARG A 299 -16.74 -3.65 -23.37
CA ARG A 299 -16.00 -4.10 -24.56
C ARG A 299 -16.98 -4.14 -25.72
N ASP A 300 -16.69 -3.41 -26.79
CA ASP A 300 -17.58 -3.24 -27.95
C ASP A 300 -19.00 -2.81 -27.53
N ASP A 301 -19.07 -1.79 -26.65
CA ASP A 301 -20.30 -1.24 -26.04
C ASP A 301 -21.15 -2.24 -25.24
N LYS A 302 -20.64 -3.45 -25.00
CA LYS A 302 -21.29 -4.46 -24.17
C LYS A 302 -20.64 -4.51 -22.80
N LYS A 303 -21.47 -4.48 -21.75
CA LYS A 303 -21.01 -4.71 -20.39
C LYS A 303 -20.53 -6.16 -20.25
N VAL A 304 -19.28 -6.33 -19.86
CA VAL A 304 -18.66 -7.64 -19.66
C VAL A 304 -18.10 -7.76 -18.26
N LYS A 305 -18.03 -9.01 -17.80
CA LYS A 305 -17.44 -9.40 -16.53
C LYS A 305 -16.38 -10.47 -16.80
N ALA A 306 -15.17 -10.27 -16.33
CA ALA A 306 -14.06 -11.21 -16.51
C ALA A 306 -13.33 -11.47 -15.20
N THR A 307 -12.81 -12.68 -15.03
CA THR A 307 -12.06 -13.08 -13.84
C THR A 307 -10.82 -13.85 -14.23
N LYS A 308 -9.69 -13.54 -13.58
CA LYS A 308 -8.41 -14.24 -13.78
C LYS A 308 -7.67 -14.39 -12.46
N VAL A 309 -6.87 -15.44 -12.30
CA VAL A 309 -6.00 -15.57 -11.12
C VAL A 309 -4.95 -14.47 -11.21
N GLY A 310 -4.78 -13.66 -10.15
CA GLY A 310 -3.94 -12.47 -10.22
C GLY A 310 -2.50 -12.75 -10.67
N ARG A 311 -1.90 -13.87 -10.27
CA ARG A 311 -0.53 -14.26 -10.68
C ARG A 311 -0.35 -14.49 -12.18
N GLU A 312 -1.44 -14.69 -12.92
CA GLU A 312 -1.42 -14.91 -14.37
C GLU A 312 -1.43 -13.59 -15.14
N LEU A 313 -1.68 -12.46 -14.46
CA LEU A 313 -1.65 -11.13 -15.05
C LEU A 313 -0.25 -10.51 -14.90
N PHE A 314 0.27 -9.96 -15.99
CA PHE A 314 1.50 -9.19 -16.03
C PHE A 314 1.41 -7.98 -15.08
N GLY A 315 2.48 -7.73 -14.31
CA GLY A 315 2.53 -6.64 -13.35
C GLY A 315 1.71 -6.82 -12.07
N ALA A 316 0.94 -7.92 -11.93
CA ALA A 316 0.08 -8.14 -10.77
C ALA A 316 0.82 -8.56 -9.50
N ASP A 317 2.06 -9.09 -9.60
CA ASP A 317 2.89 -9.34 -8.41
C ASP A 317 3.16 -8.02 -7.69
N TYR A 318 2.52 -7.88 -6.54
CA TYR A 318 2.56 -6.67 -5.72
C TYR A 318 4.00 -6.28 -5.33
N ASN A 319 4.95 -7.22 -5.31
CA ASN A 319 6.34 -6.95 -4.96
C ASN A 319 7.09 -6.14 -6.01
N TYR A 320 6.67 -6.16 -7.29
CA TYR A 320 7.28 -5.36 -8.34
C TYR A 320 7.14 -3.85 -8.09
N GLY A 321 6.10 -3.44 -7.35
CA GLY A 321 5.92 -2.04 -6.99
C GLY A 321 5.48 -1.14 -8.16
N PHE A 322 4.96 -1.71 -9.26
CA PHE A 322 4.48 -0.94 -10.40
C PHE A 322 3.36 0.02 -10.02
N LEU A 323 3.33 1.20 -10.62
CA LEU A 323 2.24 2.17 -10.52
C LEU A 323 1.91 2.54 -9.06
N LYS A 324 2.92 2.60 -8.20
CA LYS A 324 2.78 2.99 -6.78
C LYS A 324 3.15 4.45 -6.57
N TYR A 325 2.71 5.04 -5.46
CA TYR A 325 3.19 6.37 -5.04
C TYR A 325 4.67 6.33 -4.65
N LYS A 326 5.47 7.31 -5.08
CA LYS A 326 6.87 7.49 -4.61
C LYS A 326 6.94 7.58 -3.09
N ALA A 327 5.99 8.28 -2.46
CA ALA A 327 5.85 8.36 -1.00
C ALA A 327 5.86 6.99 -0.30
N CYS A 328 5.37 5.92 -0.94
CA CYS A 328 5.36 4.59 -0.36
C CYS A 328 6.76 3.99 -0.17
N ASP A 329 7.76 4.44 -0.93
CA ASP A 329 9.16 4.08 -0.69
C ASP A 329 9.74 4.78 0.55
N TYR A 330 9.08 5.81 1.07
CA TYR A 330 9.51 6.63 2.20
C TYR A 330 8.61 6.47 3.44
N CYS A 331 7.68 5.51 3.45
CA CYS A 331 6.91 5.16 4.64
C CYS A 331 7.59 4.00 5.38
N ASP A 332 7.79 4.18 6.69
CA ASP A 332 8.44 3.20 7.57
C ASP A 332 7.46 2.37 8.41
N ASP A 333 6.16 2.69 8.36
CA ASP A 333 5.11 1.98 9.07
C ASP A 333 4.49 0.87 8.21
N VAL A 334 4.49 -0.35 8.73
CA VAL A 334 3.85 -1.53 8.15
C VAL A 334 2.52 -1.85 8.85
N PHE A 335 2.44 -1.64 10.16
CA PHE A 335 1.41 -2.19 11.05
C PHE A 335 0.44 -1.13 11.56
N ALA A 336 0.34 0.02 10.86
CA ALA A 336 -0.50 1.14 11.25
C ALA A 336 -0.34 1.42 12.75
N GLU A 337 0.88 1.78 13.14
CA GLU A 337 1.35 1.83 14.53
C GLU A 337 0.56 2.80 15.40
N THR A 338 -0.16 3.72 14.78
CA THR A 338 -1.02 4.74 15.41
C THR A 338 -2.50 4.34 15.50
N ALA A 339 -2.89 3.18 14.94
CA ALA A 339 -4.26 2.66 14.96
C ALA A 339 -4.60 1.90 16.25
N ASP A 340 -5.87 1.92 16.65
CA ASP A 340 -6.40 1.19 17.81
C ASP A 340 -6.41 -0.33 17.60
N LEU A 341 -6.61 -0.73 16.35
CA LEU A 341 -6.53 -2.12 15.87
C LEU A 341 -5.89 -2.10 14.49
N ALA A 342 -4.83 -2.89 14.28
CA ALA A 342 -4.25 -3.09 12.96
C ALA A 342 -4.48 -4.51 12.44
N LEU A 343 -4.84 -4.62 11.16
CA LEU A 343 -5.25 -5.87 10.52
C LEU A 343 -4.50 -6.10 9.22
N GLY A 344 -4.01 -7.32 9.01
CA GLY A 344 -3.39 -7.74 7.76
C GLY A 344 -3.68 -9.20 7.45
N ASP A 345 -3.11 -9.74 6.37
CA ASP A 345 -3.08 -11.18 6.13
C ASP A 345 -2.04 -11.86 7.02
N ALA A 346 -2.37 -12.99 7.63
CA ALA A 346 -1.41 -13.81 8.38
C ALA A 346 -0.61 -14.70 7.41
N TRP A 347 0.39 -14.12 6.72
CA TRP A 347 1.29 -14.86 5.81
C TRP A 347 2.27 -15.79 6.56
N LEU A 348 1.74 -16.72 7.34
CA LEU A 348 2.47 -17.74 8.08
C LEU A 348 2.12 -19.12 7.51
N PRO A 349 3.10 -20.05 7.42
CA PRO A 349 2.92 -21.34 6.76
C PRO A 349 1.65 -22.10 7.18
N GLN A 350 1.29 -22.07 8.46
CA GLN A 350 0.12 -22.75 9.00
C GLN A 350 -1.23 -22.20 8.50
N TYR A 351 -1.29 -20.97 7.97
CA TYR A 351 -2.53 -20.35 7.49
C TYR A 351 -2.62 -20.26 5.96
N LEU A 352 -1.54 -20.54 5.23
CA LEU A 352 -1.49 -20.32 3.77
C LEU A 352 -2.40 -21.25 2.96
N GLN A 353 -2.67 -22.45 3.48
CA GLN A 353 -3.51 -23.44 2.78
C GLN A 353 -4.99 -23.10 2.85
N ASP A 354 -5.41 -22.30 3.83
CA ASP A 354 -6.81 -21.92 3.98
C ASP A 354 -7.16 -20.75 3.04
N GLY A 355 -7.78 -21.09 1.91
CA GLY A 355 -8.27 -20.14 0.91
C GLY A 355 -9.27 -19.10 1.44
N LYS A 356 -9.97 -19.40 2.54
CA LYS A 356 -10.90 -18.48 3.20
C LYS A 356 -10.16 -17.37 3.94
N GLY A 357 -8.87 -17.53 4.21
CA GLY A 357 -7.98 -16.49 4.74
C GLY A 357 -8.05 -16.31 6.25
N THR A 358 -6.96 -15.77 6.79
CA THR A 358 -6.71 -15.56 8.21
C THR A 358 -6.05 -14.20 8.39
N ASN A 359 -6.61 -13.38 9.28
CA ASN A 359 -6.04 -12.10 9.61
C ASN A 359 -4.91 -12.23 10.64
N ILE A 360 -3.89 -11.38 10.56
CA ILE A 360 -3.07 -10.99 11.72
C ILE A 360 -3.71 -9.75 12.36
N LEU A 361 -3.78 -9.70 13.68
CA LEU A 361 -4.36 -8.62 14.47
C LEU A 361 -3.31 -8.07 15.44
N ILE A 362 -3.13 -6.75 15.48
CA ILE A 362 -2.34 -6.05 16.49
C ILE A 362 -3.31 -5.11 17.21
N VAL A 363 -3.68 -5.45 18.43
CA VAL A 363 -4.70 -4.74 19.21
C VAL A 363 -4.00 -3.80 20.17
N ARG A 364 -4.37 -2.51 20.19
CA ARG A 364 -3.81 -1.49 21.10
C ARG A 364 -4.87 -0.97 22.06
N CYS A 365 -6.10 -0.79 21.58
CA CYS A 365 -7.24 -0.31 22.36
C CYS A 365 -7.80 -1.41 23.30
N PRO A 366 -7.89 -1.16 24.62
CA PRO A 366 -8.44 -2.10 25.59
C PRO A 366 -9.89 -2.52 25.31
N GLU A 367 -10.73 -1.61 24.83
CA GLU A 367 -12.15 -1.87 24.54
C GLU A 367 -12.31 -2.86 23.39
N ILE A 368 -11.50 -2.71 22.33
CA ILE A 368 -11.45 -3.67 21.22
C ILE A 368 -10.91 -5.02 21.69
N ASP A 369 -9.85 -5.05 22.50
CA ASP A 369 -9.31 -6.31 23.05
C ASP A 369 -10.36 -7.04 23.91
N GLY A 370 -11.10 -6.30 24.74
CA GLY A 370 -12.21 -6.83 25.52
C GLY A 370 -13.36 -7.36 24.66
N LEU A 371 -13.72 -6.65 23.58
CA LEU A 371 -14.69 -7.13 22.60
C LEU A 371 -14.26 -8.46 21.99
N LEU A 372 -13.04 -8.55 21.47
CA LEU A 372 -12.52 -9.75 20.83
C LEU A 372 -12.53 -10.94 21.79
N LYS A 373 -12.06 -10.77 23.04
CA LYS A 373 -12.04 -11.84 24.05
C LYS A 373 -13.44 -12.36 24.39
N ARG A 374 -14.42 -11.47 24.57
CA ARG A 374 -15.81 -11.87 24.86
C ARG A 374 -16.42 -12.66 23.71
N GLU A 375 -16.18 -12.22 22.47
CA GLU A 375 -16.79 -12.84 21.30
C GLU A 375 -16.04 -14.12 20.87
N MET A 376 -14.76 -14.25 21.20
CA MET A 376 -14.05 -15.55 21.18
C MET A 376 -14.68 -16.55 22.15
N ALA A 377 -14.97 -16.14 23.39
CA ALA A 377 -15.58 -17.02 24.40
C ALA A 377 -16.99 -17.49 24.00
N LYS A 378 -17.71 -16.71 23.19
CA LYS A 378 -19.01 -17.09 22.60
C LYS A 378 -18.90 -17.97 21.36
N GLY A 379 -17.69 -18.20 20.83
CA GLY A 379 -17.49 -18.96 19.60
C GLY A 379 -17.74 -18.19 18.30
N ASN A 380 -17.90 -16.87 18.34
CA ASN A 380 -18.12 -16.03 17.15
C ASN A 380 -16.82 -15.77 16.38
N LEU A 381 -15.67 -15.94 17.04
CA LEU A 381 -14.33 -15.74 16.49
C LEU A 381 -13.43 -16.93 16.82
N HIS A 382 -12.56 -17.28 15.88
CA HIS A 382 -11.40 -18.14 16.13
C HIS A 382 -10.13 -17.29 16.05
N LEU A 383 -9.49 -17.02 17.19
CA LEU A 383 -8.24 -16.26 17.26
C LEU A 383 -7.18 -17.01 18.09
N ASP A 384 -6.06 -17.33 17.45
CA ASP A 384 -4.85 -17.82 18.10
C ASP A 384 -4.07 -16.63 18.67
N ARG A 385 -3.70 -16.67 19.96
CA ARG A 385 -2.76 -15.69 20.53
C ARG A 385 -1.37 -15.93 19.98
N LEU A 386 -0.70 -14.86 19.55
CA LEU A 386 0.63 -14.93 18.98
C LEU A 386 1.64 -14.11 19.78
N ASP A 387 2.89 -14.56 19.74
CA ASP A 387 4.05 -13.74 20.07
C ASP A 387 4.27 -12.67 18.96
N PRO A 388 4.61 -11.42 19.32
CA PRO A 388 4.92 -10.33 18.37
C PRO A 388 5.85 -10.73 17.22
N ARG A 389 6.83 -11.61 17.46
CA ARG A 389 7.77 -12.08 16.44
C ARG A 389 7.08 -12.78 15.27
N TRP A 390 5.93 -13.41 15.50
CA TRP A 390 5.15 -14.07 14.45
C TRP A 390 4.39 -13.08 13.58
N ALA A 391 3.88 -11.98 14.16
CA ALA A 391 3.35 -10.88 13.37
C ALA A 391 4.45 -10.23 12.52
N VAL A 392 5.64 -9.98 13.08
CA VAL A 392 6.81 -9.52 12.31
C VAL A 392 7.12 -10.46 11.15
N LYS A 393 7.18 -11.78 11.43
CA LYS A 393 7.51 -12.81 10.44
C LYS A 393 6.48 -12.85 9.30
N SER A 394 5.19 -12.66 9.59
CA SER A 394 4.13 -12.64 8.58
C SER A 394 4.29 -11.46 7.60
N GLN A 395 4.88 -10.35 8.02
CA GLN A 395 5.09 -9.17 7.16
C GLN A 395 6.57 -8.89 6.85
N GLN A 396 7.44 -9.89 6.94
CA GLN A 396 8.90 -9.71 6.88
C GLN A 396 9.38 -9.03 5.58
N ALA A 397 8.73 -9.27 4.44
CA ALA A 397 9.08 -8.63 3.18
C ALA A 397 8.79 -7.12 3.19
N ALA A 398 7.63 -6.72 3.72
CA ALA A 398 7.24 -5.31 3.88
C ALA A 398 8.16 -4.61 4.89
N ILE A 399 8.46 -5.24 6.02
CA ILE A 399 9.37 -4.69 7.03
C ILE A 399 10.77 -4.47 6.46
N ARG A 400 11.32 -5.42 5.70
CA ARG A 400 12.62 -5.21 5.02
C ARG A 400 12.55 -4.02 4.08
N HIS A 401 11.52 -3.95 3.23
CA HIS A 401 11.37 -2.87 2.27
C HIS A 401 11.26 -1.50 2.95
N ARG A 402 10.48 -1.39 4.05
CA ARG A 402 10.17 -0.14 4.76
C ARG A 402 11.15 0.25 5.86
N ARG A 403 12.04 -0.65 6.29
CA ARG A 403 13.06 -0.35 7.31
C ARG A 403 14.47 -0.42 6.73
N GLU A 404 14.91 -1.61 6.33
CA GLU A 404 16.24 -1.84 5.77
C GLU A 404 16.42 -1.11 4.43
N GLY A 405 15.47 -1.26 3.52
CA GLY A 405 15.49 -0.60 2.21
C GLY A 405 15.29 0.91 2.30
N LEU A 406 14.43 1.38 3.20
CA LEU A 406 14.26 2.81 3.45
C LEU A 406 15.55 3.45 3.96
N SER A 407 16.22 2.85 4.95
CA SER A 407 17.51 3.33 5.46
C SER A 407 18.54 3.56 4.33
N TYR A 408 18.54 2.71 3.30
CA TYR A 408 19.38 2.91 2.12
C TYR A 408 18.88 4.04 1.20
N ARG A 409 17.56 4.14 0.96
CA ARG A 409 16.99 5.21 0.15
C ARG A 409 17.21 6.60 0.74
N LEU A 410 17.13 6.73 2.06
CA LEU A 410 17.47 7.98 2.76
C LEU A 410 18.93 8.36 2.51
N TYR A 411 19.86 7.39 2.61
CA TYR A 411 21.27 7.63 2.30
C TYR A 411 21.49 8.10 0.86
N LEU A 412 20.78 7.50 -0.11
CA LEU A 412 20.85 7.95 -1.51
C LEU A 412 20.34 9.37 -1.69
N ALA A 413 19.24 9.74 -1.02
CA ALA A 413 18.69 11.10 -1.06
C ALA A 413 19.65 12.13 -0.43
N GLU A 414 20.21 11.84 0.74
CA GLU A 414 21.22 12.71 1.38
C GLU A 414 22.46 12.88 0.52
N LYS A 415 22.97 11.79 -0.06
CA LYS A 415 24.13 11.84 -0.98
C LYS A 415 23.85 12.71 -2.21
N ALA A 416 22.60 12.72 -2.68
CA ALA A 416 22.17 13.52 -3.83
C ALA A 416 21.79 14.97 -3.47
N GLY A 417 21.84 15.36 -2.19
CA GLY A 417 21.37 16.68 -1.74
C GLY A 417 19.86 16.88 -1.90
N ILE A 418 19.09 15.80 -2.02
CA ILE A 418 17.63 15.82 -2.21
C ILE A 418 16.96 15.73 -0.84
N TRP A 419 16.08 16.68 -0.52
CA TRP A 419 15.28 16.60 0.70
C TRP A 419 14.44 15.32 0.72
N HIS A 420 14.34 14.72 1.89
CA HIS A 420 13.48 13.57 2.14
C HIS A 420 12.74 13.76 3.46
N PRO A 421 11.56 13.13 3.62
CA PRO A 421 10.81 13.21 4.87
C PRO A 421 11.63 12.60 6.02
N PRO A 422 11.62 13.18 7.23
CA PRO A 422 12.23 12.57 8.40
C PRO A 422 11.56 11.23 8.73
N LYS A 423 12.35 10.23 9.13
CA LYS A 423 11.89 8.87 9.44
C LYS A 423 12.58 8.29 10.66
N ARG A 424 11.96 7.29 11.28
CA ARG A 424 12.49 6.62 12.50
C ARG A 424 13.71 5.75 12.21
N VAL A 425 13.99 5.46 10.94
CA VAL A 425 15.21 4.76 10.49
C VAL A 425 16.25 5.76 10.02
N LYS A 426 17.53 5.53 10.39
CA LYS A 426 18.64 6.40 10.00
C LYS A 426 19.15 6.06 8.58
N PRO A 427 19.66 7.03 7.81
CA PRO A 427 20.38 6.81 6.55
C PRO A 427 21.62 5.94 6.75
N ARG A 428 21.78 4.86 5.96
CA ARG A 428 22.94 3.96 6.03
C ARG A 428 23.28 3.34 4.68
N PHE A 429 24.57 3.13 4.42
CA PHE A 429 25.08 2.45 3.21
C PHE A 429 25.57 1.01 3.48
N ASN A 430 26.34 0.83 4.55
CA ASN A 430 27.08 -0.41 4.86
C ASN A 430 26.27 -1.46 5.65
N HIS A 431 25.00 -1.21 5.96
CA HIS A 431 24.14 -2.18 6.67
C HIS A 431 23.63 -3.32 5.78
N ILE A 432 23.82 -3.21 4.47
CA ILE A 432 23.39 -4.18 3.46
C ILE A 432 24.46 -4.42 2.41
N GLY A 433 24.50 -5.63 1.84
CA GLY A 433 25.42 -5.98 0.76
C GLY A 433 25.05 -5.36 -0.59
N GLN A 434 26.00 -5.39 -1.54
CA GLN A 434 25.87 -4.79 -2.88
C GLN A 434 24.63 -5.30 -3.65
N GLN A 435 24.39 -6.61 -3.66
CA GLN A 435 23.22 -7.18 -4.33
C GLN A 435 21.90 -6.62 -3.77
N ARG A 436 21.82 -6.41 -2.45
CA ARG A 436 20.62 -5.87 -1.80
C ARG A 436 20.41 -4.39 -2.13
N ARG A 437 21.50 -3.60 -2.19
CA ARG A 437 21.47 -2.21 -2.68
C ARG A 437 20.93 -2.14 -4.10
N TYR A 438 21.48 -2.98 -4.99
CA TYR A 438 21.03 -3.03 -6.39
C TYR A 438 19.56 -3.44 -6.52
N ILE A 439 19.08 -4.40 -5.71
CA ILE A 439 17.65 -4.72 -5.64
C ILE A 439 16.81 -3.51 -5.26
N TYR A 440 17.23 -2.70 -4.29
CA TYR A 440 16.46 -1.54 -3.86
C TYR A 440 16.44 -0.41 -4.90
N GLU A 441 17.57 -0.15 -5.56
CA GLU A 441 17.64 0.78 -6.69
C GLU A 441 16.77 0.32 -7.86
N LEU A 442 16.85 -0.98 -8.21
CA LEU A 442 16.03 -1.55 -9.27
C LEU A 442 14.53 -1.41 -8.96
N ARG A 443 14.12 -1.62 -7.71
CA ARG A 443 12.72 -1.44 -7.29
C ARG A 443 12.25 0.02 -7.35
N MET A 444 13.14 0.99 -7.13
CA MET A 444 12.82 2.41 -7.31
C MET A 444 12.61 2.71 -8.79
N LYS A 445 13.57 2.29 -9.64
CA LYS A 445 13.48 2.43 -11.09
C LYS A 445 12.22 1.77 -11.66
N MET A 446 11.92 0.54 -11.25
CA MET A 446 10.70 -0.16 -11.66
C MET A 446 9.42 0.59 -11.31
N ALA A 447 9.36 1.21 -10.13
CA ALA A 447 8.19 1.96 -9.71
C ALA A 447 7.99 3.22 -10.57
N GLU A 448 9.06 3.97 -10.83
CA GLU A 448 9.04 5.17 -11.66
C GLU A 448 8.76 4.84 -13.13
N GLU A 449 9.55 3.93 -13.72
CA GLU A 449 9.42 3.52 -15.12
C GLU A 449 8.05 2.93 -15.44
N SER A 450 7.43 2.23 -14.49
CA SER A 450 6.08 1.69 -14.73
C SER A 450 5.02 2.77 -14.98
N HIS A 451 5.16 3.96 -14.38
CA HIS A 451 4.25 5.08 -14.66
C HIS A 451 4.46 5.60 -16.07
N THR A 452 5.71 5.89 -16.43
CA THR A 452 6.09 6.37 -17.78
C THR A 452 5.71 5.38 -18.87
N ALA A 453 6.03 4.10 -18.66
CA ALA A 453 5.72 3.02 -19.61
C ALA A 453 4.21 2.86 -19.82
N PHE A 454 3.41 2.95 -18.76
CA PHE A 454 1.97 2.78 -18.87
C PHE A 454 1.29 4.01 -19.47
N ALA A 455 1.78 5.22 -19.16
CA ALA A 455 1.32 6.45 -19.82
C ALA A 455 1.57 6.38 -21.34
N GLN A 456 2.76 5.91 -21.75
CA GLN A 456 3.07 5.72 -23.16
C GLN A 456 2.18 4.67 -23.81
N ALA A 457 1.99 3.51 -23.17
CA ALA A 457 1.08 2.47 -23.66
C ALA A 457 -0.34 3.00 -23.89
N ARG A 458 -0.88 3.78 -22.94
CA ARG A 458 -2.20 4.42 -23.09
C ARG A 458 -2.25 5.38 -24.28
N LYS A 459 -1.20 6.18 -24.49
CA LYS A 459 -1.10 7.12 -25.62
C LYS A 459 -1.06 6.40 -26.97
N GLU A 460 -0.38 5.27 -27.04
CA GLU A 460 -0.26 4.45 -28.26
C GLU A 460 -1.44 3.50 -28.47
N GLY A 461 -2.27 3.27 -27.45
CA GLY A 461 -3.36 2.30 -27.51
C GLY A 461 -2.87 0.84 -27.52
N ASP A 462 -1.65 0.57 -27.08
CA ASP A 462 -1.04 -0.76 -27.11
C ASP A 462 -0.41 -1.15 -25.76
N PHE A 463 -0.94 -2.21 -25.13
CA PHE A 463 -0.42 -2.73 -23.88
C PHE A 463 0.97 -3.38 -24.03
N GLN A 464 1.35 -3.86 -25.21
CA GLN A 464 2.67 -4.46 -25.46
C GLN A 464 3.81 -3.47 -25.23
N VAL A 465 3.57 -2.17 -25.42
CA VAL A 465 4.52 -1.10 -25.10
C VAL A 465 4.89 -1.11 -23.62
N PHE A 466 3.89 -1.27 -22.74
CA PHE A 466 4.13 -1.39 -21.30
C PHE A 466 4.86 -2.71 -20.97
N GLN A 467 4.41 -3.83 -21.54
CA GLN A 467 5.00 -5.14 -21.27
C GLN A 467 6.48 -5.17 -21.66
N SER A 468 6.79 -4.81 -22.90
CA SER A 468 8.15 -4.80 -23.45
C SER A 468 9.11 -3.92 -22.64
N ARG A 469 8.65 -2.72 -22.25
CA ARG A 469 9.47 -1.80 -21.43
C ARG A 469 9.73 -2.33 -20.03
N MET A 470 8.78 -3.04 -19.43
CA MET A 470 8.88 -3.53 -18.06
C MET A 470 9.51 -4.92 -17.92
N GLU A 471 9.52 -5.74 -18.98
CA GLU A 471 10.03 -7.11 -18.96
C GLU A 471 11.50 -7.21 -18.58
N GLY A 472 12.36 -6.34 -19.13
CA GLY A 472 13.79 -6.32 -18.80
C GLY A 472 14.04 -6.08 -17.31
N PHE A 473 13.29 -5.16 -16.70
CA PHE A 473 13.37 -4.91 -15.26
C PHE A 473 12.89 -6.11 -14.45
N ILE A 474 11.79 -6.76 -14.85
CA ILE A 474 11.27 -7.96 -14.18
C ILE A 474 12.27 -9.11 -14.26
N PHE A 475 12.90 -9.31 -15.42
CA PHE A 475 13.91 -10.33 -15.64
C PHE A 475 15.09 -10.12 -14.68
N GLU A 476 15.65 -8.92 -14.65
CA GLU A 476 16.75 -8.57 -13.76
C GLU A 476 16.36 -8.72 -12.28
N TYR A 477 15.16 -8.26 -11.91
CA TYR A 477 14.64 -8.42 -10.55
C TYR A 477 14.57 -9.89 -10.15
N LYS A 478 13.99 -10.75 -10.99
CA LYS A 478 13.90 -12.20 -10.74
C LYS A 478 15.29 -12.84 -10.67
N ARG A 479 16.22 -12.45 -11.55
CA ARG A 479 17.60 -12.94 -11.56
C ARG A 479 18.29 -12.68 -10.21
N LEU A 480 18.18 -11.46 -9.69
CA LEU A 480 18.76 -11.06 -8.40
C LEU A 480 18.15 -11.79 -7.20
N TYR A 481 16.84 -12.04 -7.19
CA TYR A 481 16.23 -12.81 -6.11
C TYR A 481 16.53 -14.31 -6.21
N ARG A 482 16.73 -14.85 -7.41
CA ARG A 482 17.15 -16.25 -7.61
C ARG A 482 18.60 -16.45 -7.16
N SER A 483 19.51 -15.51 -7.39
CA SER A 483 20.93 -15.60 -6.97
C SER A 483 21.14 -15.46 -5.47
N ALA A 484 20.14 -14.95 -4.73
CA ALA A 484 20.13 -14.92 -3.28
C ALA A 484 19.81 -16.27 -2.61
N PHE A 485 19.45 -17.32 -3.37
CA PHE A 485 19.24 -18.67 -2.81
C PHE A 485 20.56 -19.46 -2.79
N PRO A 486 20.93 -20.08 -1.66
CA PRO A 486 22.09 -20.96 -1.58
C PRO A 486 22.04 -22.06 -2.66
N LEU A 487 23.18 -22.39 -3.25
CA LEU A 487 23.30 -23.41 -4.31
C LEU A 487 22.63 -24.75 -3.91
N HIS A 488 22.72 -25.14 -2.65
CA HIS A 488 22.10 -26.36 -2.13
C HIS A 488 20.56 -26.34 -2.21
N LYS A 489 19.91 -25.20 -1.93
CA LYS A 489 18.43 -25.08 -2.05
C LYS A 489 17.97 -25.02 -3.50
N ARG A 490 18.84 -24.57 -4.42
CA ARG A 490 18.60 -24.64 -5.86
C ARG A 490 18.63 -26.08 -6.36
N LEU A 491 19.62 -26.86 -5.90
CA LEU A 491 19.71 -28.30 -6.18
C LEU A 491 18.52 -29.06 -5.59
N GLU A 492 18.13 -28.80 -4.33
CA GLU A 492 16.93 -29.40 -3.73
C GLU A 492 15.64 -29.06 -4.49
N SER A 493 15.48 -27.81 -4.94
CA SER A 493 14.32 -27.39 -5.73
C SER A 493 14.27 -28.07 -7.10
N LEU A 494 15.43 -28.26 -7.75
CA LEU A 494 15.53 -28.95 -9.03
C LEU A 494 15.23 -30.43 -8.85
N LEU A 495 15.84 -31.07 -7.85
CA LEU A 495 15.59 -32.47 -7.49
C LEU A 495 14.11 -32.70 -7.15
N ARG A 496 13.47 -31.83 -6.37
CA ARG A 496 12.03 -31.93 -6.06
C ARG A 496 11.15 -31.83 -7.30
N ARG A 497 11.51 -30.99 -8.27
CA ARG A 497 10.79 -30.89 -9.56
C ARG A 497 10.99 -32.14 -10.41
N SER A 498 12.21 -32.66 -10.47
CA SER A 498 12.51 -33.92 -11.15
C SER A 498 11.78 -35.10 -10.52
N PHE A 499 11.71 -35.18 -9.19
CA PHE A 499 10.93 -36.20 -8.48
C PHE A 499 9.42 -36.07 -8.73
N HIS A 500 8.89 -34.86 -8.84
CA HIS A 500 7.46 -34.65 -9.11
C HIS A 500 7.09 -35.05 -10.55
N LEU A 501 7.94 -34.72 -11.53
CA LEU A 501 7.80 -35.14 -12.93
C LEU A 501 7.95 -36.66 -13.09
N LEU A 502 8.92 -37.27 -12.38
CA LEU A 502 9.06 -38.74 -12.34
C LEU A 502 7.85 -39.42 -11.70
N ARG A 503 7.27 -38.83 -10.65
CA ARG A 503 6.06 -39.36 -10.02
C ARG A 503 4.83 -39.28 -10.93
N GLU A 504 4.68 -38.20 -11.71
CA GLU A 504 3.62 -38.10 -12.72
C GLU A 504 3.81 -39.10 -13.87
N LEU A 505 5.05 -39.36 -14.30
CA LEU A 505 5.38 -40.36 -15.31
C LEU A 505 5.14 -41.82 -14.84
N VAL A 506 5.32 -42.07 -13.53
CA VAL A 506 5.09 -43.41 -12.93
C VAL A 506 3.61 -43.64 -12.67
N VAL A 507 2.87 -42.64 -12.18
CA VAL A 507 1.42 -42.77 -11.91
C VAL A 507 0.59 -42.77 -13.19
N GLY A 508 1.04 -42.09 -14.26
CA GLY A 508 0.39 -42.12 -15.58
C GLY A 508 0.54 -43.41 -16.38
N ARG A 509 1.29 -44.41 -15.88
CA ARG A 509 1.47 -45.72 -16.54
C ARG A 509 0.67 -46.87 -15.90
N THR A 510 -0.15 -46.59 -14.89
CA THR A 510 -0.96 -47.61 -14.18
C THR A 510 -2.45 -47.61 -14.55
N THR A 511 -2.84 -46.89 -15.60
CA THR A 511 -4.20 -46.95 -16.16
C THR A 511 -4.12 -47.15 -17.67
N HIS A 512 -3.81 -48.38 -18.08
CA HIS A 512 -4.21 -48.93 -19.36
C HIS A 512 -4.47 -50.42 -19.19
#